data_AF-A0A834TEI4-F1
#
_entry.id   AF-A0A834TEI4-F1
#
_cell.length_a   1.000
_cell.length_b   1.000
_cell.length_c   1.000
_cell.angle_alpha   90.00
_cell.angle_beta   90.00
_cell.angle_gamma   90.00
#
_symmetry.space_group_name_H-M   'P 1'
#
loop_
_entity.id
_entity.type
_entity.pdbx_description
1 polymer ?
#
loop_
_entity_poly.entity_id
_entity_poly.type
_entity_poly.pdbx_seq_one_letter_code
_entity_poly.pdbx_strand_id
1 'polypeptide(L)'
;MLRSRFESIPSAFSECFLPGRNRDTKPEDLDESYERRNIAYFSQVWNEFINSMRDEDLISNSDRDLLLVPYRSSDVSVIQWPPFLLASKIPIALDMAKDYKGKDDADLVKKIKSDEYMYSAVVECYETLRGIIYYLLLDEDDKAVVRYICYKVEMSIQQHTFVKDFKMSGLPSLSEKMEIFLTLLQSDDHKVESLKPQIVNVLQDIVEIVIQDVMVDGHL
;
A
#
# COMPACT_ATOMS: atom_id res chain seq x y z
N MET A 1 -17.40 4.93 -13.29
CA MET A 1 -17.36 6.18 -14.08
C MET A 1 -16.37 7.20 -13.51
N LEU A 2 -16.30 7.41 -12.19
CA LEU A 2 -15.30 8.29 -11.56
C LEU A 2 -13.88 7.70 -11.58
N ARG A 3 -13.70 6.43 -11.15
CA ARG A 3 -12.38 5.76 -11.10
C ARG A 3 -11.61 5.82 -12.44
N SER A 4 -12.25 5.41 -13.54
CA SER A 4 -11.62 5.39 -14.86
C SER A 4 -11.33 6.79 -15.44
N ARG A 5 -11.99 7.84 -14.93
CA ARG A 5 -11.71 9.22 -15.32
C ARG A 5 -10.67 9.87 -14.41
N PHE A 6 -10.52 9.39 -13.18
CA PHE A 6 -9.57 9.92 -12.22
C PHE A 6 -8.13 9.82 -12.72
N GLU A 7 -7.76 8.76 -13.44
CA GLU A 7 -6.42 8.63 -14.06
C GLU A 7 -6.06 9.84 -14.93
N SER A 8 -7.03 10.39 -15.66
CA SER A 8 -6.80 11.54 -16.54
C SER A 8 -6.87 12.89 -15.83
N ILE A 9 -7.43 12.96 -14.61
CA ILE A 9 -7.70 14.22 -13.91
C ILE A 9 -6.41 14.93 -13.46
N PRO A 10 -5.45 14.29 -12.76
CA PRO A 10 -4.21 14.93 -12.38
C PRO A 10 -3.44 15.48 -13.60
N SER A 11 -3.40 14.70 -14.68
CA SER A 11 -2.73 15.13 -15.91
C SER A 11 -3.44 16.33 -16.56
N ALA A 12 -4.76 16.29 -16.74
CA ALA A 12 -5.53 17.41 -17.29
C ALA A 12 -5.46 18.66 -16.39
N PHE A 13 -5.47 18.47 -15.08
CA PHE A 13 -5.30 19.56 -14.11
C PHE A 13 -3.92 20.22 -14.27
N SER A 14 -2.88 19.41 -14.41
CA SER A 14 -1.51 19.88 -14.64
C SER A 14 -1.36 20.71 -15.91
N GLU A 15 -2.06 20.34 -16.98
CA GLU A 15 -2.03 21.07 -18.26
C GLU A 15 -2.63 22.46 -18.16
N CYS A 16 -3.66 22.60 -17.33
CA CYS A 16 -4.39 23.85 -17.17
C CYS A 16 -3.79 24.76 -16.09
N PHE A 17 -3.26 24.19 -15.00
CA PHE A 17 -3.00 24.95 -13.78
C PHE A 17 -1.56 24.91 -13.25
N LEU A 18 -0.68 24.00 -13.71
CA LEU A 18 0.72 24.01 -13.24
C LEU A 18 1.55 25.13 -13.89
N PRO A 19 2.08 26.09 -13.11
CA PRO A 19 2.94 27.13 -13.64
C PRO A 19 4.30 26.56 -14.06
N GLY A 20 4.76 26.88 -15.28
CA GLY A 20 6.10 26.51 -15.76
C GLY A 20 6.17 25.34 -16.74
N ARG A 21 5.05 24.76 -17.15
CA ARG A 21 5.01 23.77 -18.26
C ARG A 21 5.07 24.51 -19.60
N ASN A 22 6.19 24.39 -20.33
CA ASN A 22 6.20 24.72 -21.75
C ASN A 22 5.27 23.74 -22.47
N ARG A 23 4.32 24.25 -23.26
CA ARG A 23 3.35 23.42 -24.01
C ARG A 23 4.02 22.53 -25.06
N ASP A 24 5.31 22.76 -25.31
CA ASP A 24 6.13 22.01 -26.27
C ASP A 24 6.89 20.82 -25.65
N THR A 25 6.87 20.66 -24.32
CA THR A 25 7.54 19.53 -23.66
C THR A 25 6.71 18.26 -23.84
N LYS A 26 7.28 17.24 -24.50
CA LYS A 26 6.61 15.97 -24.74
C LYS A 26 6.38 15.20 -23.42
N PRO A 27 5.27 14.45 -23.28
CA PRO A 27 5.02 13.61 -22.10
C PRO A 27 6.13 12.60 -21.83
N GLU A 28 6.81 12.12 -22.88
CA GLU A 28 7.88 11.12 -22.82
C GLU A 28 9.19 11.65 -22.18
N ASP A 29 9.35 12.97 -22.02
CA ASP A 29 10.53 13.61 -21.41
C ASP A 29 10.30 14.02 -19.94
N LEU A 30 9.17 13.67 -19.34
CA LEU A 30 8.86 14.02 -17.96
C LEU A 30 9.57 13.07 -16.99
N ASP A 31 10.52 13.61 -16.24
CA ASP A 31 11.19 12.90 -15.14
C ASP A 31 10.19 12.52 -14.04
N GLU A 32 10.45 11.42 -13.33
CA GLU A 32 9.65 10.95 -12.19
C GLU A 32 9.47 12.06 -11.13
N SER A 33 10.46 12.92 -10.97
CA SER A 33 10.41 14.12 -10.13
C SER A 33 9.30 15.11 -10.52
N TYR A 34 9.01 15.24 -11.81
CA TYR A 34 7.96 16.11 -12.34
C TYR A 34 6.57 15.54 -12.06
N GLU A 35 6.35 14.26 -12.35
CA GLU A 35 5.07 13.60 -12.06
C GLU A 35 4.75 13.64 -10.56
N ARG A 36 5.77 13.41 -9.72
CA ARG A 36 5.65 13.52 -8.26
C ARG A 36 5.27 14.93 -7.81
N ARG A 37 5.87 15.97 -8.40
CA ARG A 37 5.53 17.37 -8.10
C ARG A 37 4.11 17.71 -8.56
N ASN A 38 3.72 17.23 -9.73
CA ASN A 38 2.40 17.41 -10.28
C ASN A 38 1.33 16.81 -9.35
N ILE A 39 1.50 15.56 -8.93
CA ILE A 39 0.57 14.90 -8.02
C ILE A 39 0.48 15.61 -6.68
N ALA A 40 1.59 16.12 -6.13
CA ALA A 40 1.58 16.90 -4.89
C ALA A 40 0.82 18.23 -5.03
N TYR A 41 0.92 18.89 -6.19
CA TYR A 41 0.15 20.12 -6.45
C TYR A 41 -1.34 19.82 -6.67
N PHE A 42 -1.64 18.77 -7.44
CA PHE A 42 -2.99 18.29 -7.65
C PHE A 42 -3.65 17.89 -6.31
N SER A 43 -2.95 17.16 -5.45
CA SER A 43 -3.50 16.70 -4.18
C SER A 43 -3.89 17.86 -3.26
N GLN A 44 -3.12 18.95 -3.23
CA GLN A 44 -3.49 20.16 -2.49
C GLN A 44 -4.84 20.71 -2.96
N VAL A 45 -4.99 20.96 -4.26
CA VAL A 45 -6.23 21.56 -4.79
C VAL A 45 -7.41 20.59 -4.71
N TRP A 46 -7.17 19.32 -4.98
CA TRP A 46 -8.18 18.28 -4.84
C TRP A 46 -8.66 18.16 -3.40
N ASN A 47 -7.75 18.11 -2.43
CA ASN A 47 -8.13 17.97 -1.02
C ASN A 47 -8.91 19.19 -0.52
N GLU A 48 -8.56 20.41 -0.94
CA GLU A 48 -9.36 21.61 -0.65
C GLU A 48 -10.75 21.55 -1.27
N PHE A 49 -10.86 21.08 -2.52
CA PHE A 49 -12.16 20.88 -3.17
C PHE A 49 -13.01 19.83 -2.42
N ILE A 50 -12.44 18.71 -2.02
CA ILE A 50 -13.12 17.68 -1.23
C ILE A 50 -13.56 18.23 0.14
N ASN A 51 -12.70 18.98 0.83
CA ASN A 51 -13.05 19.62 2.10
C ASN A 51 -14.19 20.63 1.93
N SER A 52 -14.16 21.47 0.90
CA SER A 52 -15.25 22.41 0.60
C SER A 52 -16.57 21.69 0.31
N MET A 53 -16.56 20.57 -0.44
CA MET A 53 -17.77 19.76 -0.62
C MET A 53 -18.30 19.22 0.70
N ARG A 54 -17.42 18.89 1.64
CA ARG A 54 -17.84 18.45 2.97
C ARG A 54 -18.42 19.62 3.77
N ASP A 55 -17.78 20.78 3.77
CA ASP A 55 -18.21 21.98 4.51
C ASP A 55 -19.58 22.48 4.04
N GLU A 56 -19.88 22.33 2.75
CA GLU A 56 -21.19 22.64 2.15
C GLU A 56 -22.22 21.50 2.30
N ASP A 57 -21.94 20.50 3.15
CA ASP A 57 -22.80 19.33 3.42
C ASP A 57 -23.19 18.50 2.17
N LEU A 58 -22.38 18.54 1.10
CA LEU A 58 -22.64 17.79 -0.15
C LEU A 58 -22.21 16.32 -0.06
N ILE A 59 -21.26 16.01 0.82
CA ILE A 59 -20.73 14.66 1.05
C ILE A 59 -20.65 14.37 2.55
N SER A 60 -20.63 13.09 2.93
CA SER A 60 -20.43 12.70 4.32
C SER A 60 -18.96 12.77 4.75
N ASN A 61 -18.69 12.67 6.06
CA ASN A 61 -17.32 12.55 6.57
C ASN A 61 -16.61 11.31 5.99
N SER A 62 -17.33 10.19 5.89
CA SER A 62 -16.79 8.96 5.32
C SER A 62 -16.45 9.10 3.84
N ASP A 63 -17.31 9.76 3.06
CA ASP A 63 -17.03 10.04 1.64
C ASP A 63 -15.82 10.95 1.47
N ARG A 64 -15.71 12.00 2.30
CA ARG A 64 -14.54 12.88 2.34
C ARG A 64 -13.27 12.07 2.59
N ASP A 65 -13.24 11.28 3.65
CA ASP A 65 -12.03 10.55 4.05
C ASP A 65 -11.61 9.51 2.99
N LEU A 66 -12.56 8.94 2.24
CA LEU A 66 -12.28 8.05 1.11
C LEU A 66 -11.71 8.78 -0.12
N LEU A 67 -12.06 10.05 -0.31
CA LEU A 67 -11.70 10.86 -1.48
C LEU A 67 -10.42 11.67 -1.30
N LEU A 68 -10.01 11.95 -0.06
CA LEU A 68 -8.78 12.69 0.24
C LEU A 68 -7.54 11.92 -0.24
N VAL A 69 -6.67 12.61 -0.96
CA VAL A 69 -5.35 12.10 -1.36
C VAL A 69 -4.41 12.28 -0.18
N PRO A 70 -3.80 11.21 0.37
CA PRO A 70 -2.86 11.32 1.47
C PRO A 70 -1.70 12.27 1.13
N TYR A 71 -1.38 13.17 2.06
CA TYR A 71 -0.13 13.92 1.96
C TYR A 71 1.03 12.94 2.20
N ARG A 72 2.06 13.04 1.35
CA ARG A 72 3.15 12.06 1.29
C ARG A 72 3.74 11.79 2.67
N SER A 73 3.87 10.51 3.01
CA SER A 73 4.85 10.05 3.99
C SER A 73 6.25 10.00 3.34
N SER A 74 7.31 10.33 4.09
CA SER A 74 8.70 10.16 3.63
C SER A 74 9.10 8.69 3.46
N ASP A 75 8.31 7.77 4.03
CA ASP A 75 8.70 6.39 4.27
C ASP A 75 8.10 5.41 3.24
N VAL A 76 7.32 5.92 2.28
CA VAL A 76 6.66 5.13 1.22
C VAL A 76 7.22 5.50 -0.15
N SER A 77 7.59 4.50 -0.94
CA SER A 77 8.28 4.66 -2.24
C SER A 77 7.36 4.97 -3.42
N VAL A 78 6.07 4.69 -3.27
CA VAL A 78 5.03 4.87 -4.31
C VAL A 78 4.13 6.08 -4.05
N ILE A 79 3.33 6.44 -5.05
CA ILE A 79 2.28 7.44 -4.88
C ILE A 79 1.18 6.85 -4.00
N GLN A 80 0.83 7.55 -2.93
CA GLN A 80 -0.27 7.18 -2.05
C GLN A 80 -1.57 7.71 -2.65
N TRP A 81 -2.36 6.79 -3.20
CA TRP A 81 -3.62 7.13 -3.84
C TRP A 81 -4.78 7.10 -2.84
N PRO A 82 -5.83 7.90 -3.05
CA PRO A 82 -6.98 7.95 -2.15
C PRO A 82 -7.69 6.58 -2.09
N PRO A 83 -8.20 6.16 -0.91
CA PRO A 83 -8.72 4.80 -0.70
C PRO A 83 -9.78 4.36 -1.72
N PHE A 84 -10.61 5.27 -2.23
CA PHE A 84 -11.63 4.92 -3.21
C PHE A 84 -11.07 4.35 -4.52
N LEU A 85 -9.83 4.65 -4.90
CA LEU A 85 -9.14 4.08 -6.07
C LEU A 85 -8.53 2.71 -5.76
N LEU A 86 -8.12 2.50 -4.51
CA LEU A 86 -7.47 1.30 -4.03
C LEU A 86 -8.46 0.19 -3.64
N ALA A 87 -9.75 0.52 -3.51
CA ALA A 87 -10.74 -0.47 -3.10
C ALA A 87 -10.76 -1.70 -4.05
N SER A 88 -10.68 -2.87 -3.42
CA SER A 88 -10.56 -4.20 -4.03
C SER A 88 -9.21 -4.54 -4.68
N LYS A 89 -8.24 -3.62 -4.75
CA LYS A 89 -6.95 -3.90 -5.40
C LYS A 89 -6.12 -4.95 -4.66
N ILE A 90 -6.05 -4.86 -3.33
CA ILE A 90 -5.30 -5.83 -2.50
C ILE A 90 -5.92 -7.25 -2.58
N PRO A 91 -7.24 -7.45 -2.37
CA PRO A 91 -7.85 -8.77 -2.54
C PRO A 91 -7.63 -9.36 -3.94
N ILE A 92 -7.76 -8.55 -5.00
CA ILE A 92 -7.52 -9.01 -6.38
C ILE A 92 -6.05 -9.43 -6.55
N ALA A 93 -5.09 -8.65 -6.06
CA ALA A 93 -3.68 -8.99 -6.13
C ALA A 93 -3.36 -10.29 -5.37
N LEU A 94 -3.99 -10.50 -4.21
CA LEU A 94 -3.87 -11.74 -3.44
C LEU A 94 -4.43 -12.96 -4.19
N ASP A 95 -5.61 -12.83 -4.80
CA ASP A 95 -6.17 -13.90 -5.63
C ASP A 95 -5.29 -14.21 -6.85
N MET A 96 -4.76 -13.18 -7.50
CA MET A 96 -3.82 -13.32 -8.61
C MET A 96 -2.54 -14.04 -8.20
N ALA A 97 -2.00 -13.75 -7.01
CA ALA A 97 -0.82 -14.41 -6.46
C ALA A 97 -1.14 -15.87 -6.10
N LYS A 98 -2.24 -16.11 -5.37
CA LYS A 98 -2.68 -17.44 -4.95
C LYS A 98 -2.88 -18.40 -6.12
N ASP A 99 -3.48 -17.94 -7.20
CA ASP A 99 -3.77 -18.74 -8.40
C ASP A 99 -2.59 -18.77 -9.39
N TYR A 100 -1.48 -18.13 -9.06
CA TYR A 100 -0.30 -18.08 -9.92
C TYR A 100 0.42 -19.43 -9.98
N LYS A 101 0.59 -19.95 -11.20
CA LYS A 101 1.24 -21.25 -11.48
C LYS A 101 2.57 -21.12 -12.21
N GLY A 102 3.05 -19.90 -12.43
CA GLY A 102 4.32 -19.67 -13.10
C GLY A 102 5.52 -20.01 -12.21
N LYS A 103 6.69 -20.15 -12.83
CA LYS A 103 7.93 -20.52 -12.13
C LYS A 103 8.86 -19.32 -11.87
N ASP A 104 8.52 -18.16 -12.40
CA ASP A 104 9.26 -16.91 -12.27
C ASP A 104 8.32 -15.78 -11.84
N ASP A 105 8.88 -14.64 -11.45
CA ASP A 105 8.10 -13.51 -10.95
C ASP A 105 7.54 -12.66 -12.10
N ALA A 106 8.07 -12.79 -13.32
CA ALA A 106 7.93 -11.79 -14.38
C ALA A 106 6.47 -11.60 -14.79
N ASP A 107 5.74 -12.70 -15.01
CA ASP A 107 4.33 -12.62 -15.41
C ASP A 107 3.44 -12.10 -14.27
N LEU A 108 3.71 -12.50 -13.02
CA LEU A 108 2.94 -12.04 -11.87
C LEU A 108 3.14 -10.54 -11.65
N VAL A 109 4.41 -10.10 -11.62
CA VAL A 109 4.78 -8.68 -11.48
C VAL A 109 4.22 -7.86 -12.63
N LYS A 110 4.28 -8.36 -13.87
CA LYS A 110 3.70 -7.66 -15.03
C LYS A 110 2.20 -7.49 -14.90
N LYS A 111 1.47 -8.51 -14.41
CA LYS A 111 0.02 -8.40 -14.19
C LYS A 111 -0.29 -7.41 -13.06
N ILE A 112 0.47 -7.41 -11.97
CA ILE A 112 0.31 -6.43 -10.88
C ILE A 112 0.58 -5.00 -11.38
N LYS A 113 1.66 -4.81 -12.14
CA LYS A 113 2.04 -3.51 -12.71
C LYS A 113 1.16 -3.03 -13.86
N SER A 114 0.26 -3.87 -14.40
CA SER A 114 -0.67 -3.45 -15.44
C SER A 114 -1.74 -2.46 -14.95
N ASP A 115 -1.89 -2.34 -13.63
CA ASP A 115 -2.78 -1.42 -12.96
C ASP A 115 -1.96 -0.63 -11.93
N GLU A 116 -1.72 0.66 -12.20
CA GLU A 116 -0.86 1.50 -11.37
C GLU A 116 -1.38 1.65 -9.94
N TYR A 117 -2.71 1.69 -9.76
CA TYR A 117 -3.32 1.73 -8.44
C TYR A 117 -3.13 0.41 -7.71
N MET A 118 -3.19 -0.73 -8.40
CA MET A 118 -2.91 -2.03 -7.79
C MET A 118 -1.46 -2.15 -7.36
N TYR A 119 -0.52 -1.76 -8.22
CA TYR A 119 0.90 -1.75 -7.88
C TYR A 119 1.18 -0.85 -6.67
N SER A 120 0.64 0.37 -6.68
CA SER A 120 0.80 1.31 -5.56
C SER A 120 0.18 0.76 -4.28
N ALA A 121 -1.03 0.18 -4.34
CA ALA A 121 -1.67 -0.41 -3.16
C ALA A 121 -0.86 -1.57 -2.55
N VAL A 122 -0.28 -2.45 -3.38
CA VAL A 122 0.52 -3.58 -2.89
C VAL A 122 1.80 -3.09 -2.20
N VAL A 123 2.51 -2.14 -2.81
CA VAL A 123 3.76 -1.62 -2.25
C VAL A 123 3.50 -0.78 -1.00
N GLU A 124 2.54 0.16 -1.06
CA GLU A 124 2.16 1.01 0.08
C GLU A 124 1.71 0.16 1.28
N CYS A 125 0.88 -0.87 1.05
CA CYS A 125 0.42 -1.78 2.08
C CYS A 125 1.60 -2.48 2.77
N TYR A 126 2.53 -3.03 1.99
CA TYR A 126 3.73 -3.70 2.53
C TYR A 126 4.59 -2.74 3.35
N GLU A 127 4.96 -1.58 2.79
CA GLU A 127 5.86 -0.63 3.44
C GLU A 127 5.25 -0.03 4.72
N THR A 128 3.96 0.30 4.67
CA THR A 128 3.23 0.86 5.81
C THR A 128 3.05 -0.16 6.92
N LEU A 129 2.60 -1.39 6.60
CA LEU A 129 2.45 -2.46 7.60
C LEU A 129 3.79 -2.83 8.23
N ARG A 130 4.86 -2.92 7.44
CA ARG A 130 6.21 -3.14 7.94
C ARG A 130 6.59 -2.07 8.97
N GLY A 131 6.36 -0.80 8.65
CA GLY A 131 6.65 0.32 9.54
C GLY A 131 5.85 0.23 10.85
N ILE A 132 4.53 0.03 10.75
CA ILE A 132 3.64 -0.10 11.92
C ILE A 132 4.12 -1.22 12.84
N ILE A 133 4.37 -2.42 12.29
CA ILE A 133 4.83 -3.57 13.09
C ILE A 133 6.18 -3.25 13.73
N TYR A 134 7.14 -2.72 12.96
CA TYR A 134 8.47 -2.42 13.48
C TYR A 134 8.45 -1.41 14.64
N TYR A 135 7.64 -0.35 14.54
CA TYR A 135 7.55 0.68 15.58
C TYR A 135 6.74 0.26 16.81
N LEU A 136 5.86 -0.74 16.69
CA LEU A 136 5.14 -1.31 17.84
C LEU A 136 6.01 -2.23 18.70
N LEU A 137 7.06 -2.81 18.13
CA LEU A 137 7.98 -3.69 18.85
C LEU A 137 8.95 -2.88 19.72
N LEU A 138 9.07 -3.28 20.99
CA LEU A 138 9.97 -2.64 21.95
C LEU A 138 11.34 -3.33 22.02
N ASP A 139 11.36 -4.66 21.91
CA ASP A 139 12.55 -5.48 22.05
C ASP A 139 13.33 -5.62 20.73
N GLU A 140 14.66 -5.68 20.83
CA GLU A 140 15.52 -5.77 19.65
C GLU A 140 15.57 -7.16 19.02
N ASP A 141 15.31 -8.23 19.78
CA ASP A 141 15.22 -9.59 19.25
C ASP A 141 13.96 -9.71 18.37
N ASP A 142 12.82 -9.20 18.83
CA ASP A 142 11.59 -9.15 18.03
C ASP A 142 11.77 -8.32 16.74
N LYS A 143 12.43 -7.16 16.85
CA LYS A 143 12.77 -6.34 15.67
C LYS A 143 13.76 -7.03 14.74
N ALA A 144 14.66 -7.87 15.25
CA ALA A 144 15.59 -8.63 14.42
C ALA A 144 14.84 -9.64 13.56
N VAL A 145 13.81 -10.31 14.10
CA VAL A 145 12.93 -11.22 13.34
C VAL A 145 12.23 -10.48 12.21
N VAL A 146 11.61 -9.33 12.49
CA VAL A 146 10.92 -8.53 11.45
C VAL A 146 11.90 -8.04 10.38
N ARG A 147 13.09 -7.59 10.78
CA ARG A 147 14.14 -7.18 9.83
C ARG A 147 14.60 -8.33 8.95
N TYR A 148 14.75 -9.53 9.50
CA TYR A 148 15.12 -10.72 8.73
C TYR A 148 14.08 -11.08 7.68
N ILE A 149 12.79 -11.08 8.06
CA ILE A 149 11.68 -11.30 7.13
C ILE A 149 11.71 -10.24 6.01
N CYS A 150 11.85 -8.96 6.36
CA CYS A 150 11.89 -7.88 5.37
C CYS A 150 13.09 -8.00 4.44
N TYR A 151 14.26 -8.33 4.96
CA TYR A 151 15.45 -8.59 4.16
C TYR A 151 15.22 -9.73 3.16
N LYS A 152 14.60 -10.84 3.59
CA LYS A 152 14.29 -11.96 2.69
C LYS A 152 13.31 -11.57 1.59
N VAL A 153 12.30 -10.74 1.90
CA VAL A 153 11.35 -10.20 0.90
C VAL A 153 12.07 -9.29 -0.10
N GLU A 154 12.87 -8.34 0.38
CA GLU A 154 13.58 -7.39 -0.49
C GLU A 154 14.58 -8.11 -1.41
N MET A 155 15.33 -9.07 -0.86
CA MET A 155 16.30 -9.86 -1.62
C MET A 155 15.63 -10.72 -2.69
N SER A 156 14.50 -11.37 -2.41
CA SER A 156 13.81 -12.21 -3.40
C SER A 156 13.20 -11.37 -4.52
N ILE A 157 12.69 -10.17 -4.21
CA ILE A 157 12.21 -9.21 -5.22
C ILE A 157 13.37 -8.77 -6.13
N GLN A 158 14.53 -8.42 -5.57
CA GLN A 158 15.72 -8.01 -6.33
C GLN A 158 16.27 -9.14 -7.20
N GLN A 159 16.22 -10.39 -6.72
CA GLN A 159 16.74 -11.56 -7.43
C GLN A 159 15.71 -12.17 -8.41
N HIS A 160 14.48 -11.66 -8.44
CA HIS A 160 13.37 -12.23 -9.21
C HIS A 160 13.09 -13.71 -8.85
N THR A 161 13.14 -14.01 -7.56
CA THR A 161 12.89 -15.33 -6.98
C THR A 161 11.72 -15.36 -6.00
N PHE A 162 10.89 -14.32 -5.94
CA PHE A 162 9.81 -14.19 -4.97
C PHE A 162 8.86 -15.40 -4.96
N VAL A 163 8.40 -15.86 -6.13
CA VAL A 163 7.49 -17.04 -6.22
C VAL A 163 8.17 -18.37 -5.89
N LYS A 164 9.51 -18.39 -5.83
CA LYS A 164 10.30 -19.57 -5.41
C LYS A 164 10.58 -19.55 -3.91
N ASP A 165 10.83 -18.37 -3.37
CA ASP A 165 11.20 -18.19 -1.97
C ASP A 165 9.97 -18.08 -1.05
N PHE A 166 8.81 -17.72 -1.60
CA PHE A 166 7.55 -17.56 -0.89
C PHE A 166 6.40 -18.34 -1.54
N LYS A 167 5.61 -19.02 -0.71
CA LYS A 167 4.40 -19.75 -1.06
C LYS A 167 3.23 -18.78 -1.17
N MET A 168 2.81 -18.51 -2.41
CA MET A 168 1.69 -17.58 -2.66
C MET A 168 0.37 -18.06 -2.04
N SER A 169 0.21 -19.37 -1.83
CA SER A 169 -0.97 -19.96 -1.19
C SER A 169 -1.15 -19.56 0.29
N GLY A 170 -0.07 -19.15 0.98
CA GLY A 170 -0.12 -18.70 2.37
C GLY A 170 -0.49 -17.22 2.53
N LEU A 171 -0.36 -16.41 1.47
CA LEU A 171 -0.63 -14.96 1.52
C LEU A 171 -2.06 -14.59 1.91
N PRO A 172 -3.13 -15.31 1.48
CA PRO A 172 -4.48 -15.00 1.93
C PRO A 172 -4.66 -15.13 3.44
N SER A 173 -4.06 -16.15 4.07
CA SER A 173 -4.15 -16.34 5.53
C SER A 173 -3.40 -15.24 6.28
N LEU A 174 -2.23 -14.84 5.77
CA LEU A 174 -1.50 -13.69 6.29
C LEU A 174 -2.35 -12.41 6.20
N SER A 175 -3.02 -12.17 5.07
CA SER A 175 -3.89 -11.01 4.88
C SER A 175 -5.04 -10.97 5.88
N GLU A 176 -5.67 -12.12 6.16
CA GLU A 176 -6.76 -12.21 7.14
C GLU A 176 -6.28 -11.84 8.55
N LYS A 177 -5.09 -12.30 8.95
CA LYS A 177 -4.50 -11.92 10.24
C LYS A 177 -4.11 -10.45 10.30
N MET A 178 -3.60 -9.88 9.21
CA MET A 178 -3.30 -8.44 9.12
C MET A 178 -4.57 -7.60 9.25
N GLU A 179 -5.70 -8.03 8.68
CA GLU A 179 -6.98 -7.33 8.82
C GLU A 179 -7.46 -7.31 10.29
N ILE A 180 -7.35 -8.45 10.99
CA ILE A 180 -7.66 -8.54 12.42
C ILE A 180 -6.74 -7.60 13.21
N PHE A 181 -5.44 -7.61 12.92
CA PHE A 181 -4.46 -6.74 13.56
C PHE A 181 -4.82 -5.26 13.41
N LEU A 182 -5.09 -4.81 12.18
CA LEU A 182 -5.47 -3.42 11.91
C LEU A 182 -6.78 -3.03 12.61
N THR A 183 -7.76 -3.94 12.65
CA THR A 183 -9.04 -3.71 13.37
C THR A 183 -8.82 -3.53 14.86
N LEU A 184 -7.90 -4.29 15.46
CA LEU A 184 -7.52 -4.14 16.87
C LEU A 184 -6.84 -2.79 17.12
N LEU A 185 -5.97 -2.33 16.20
CA LEU A 185 -5.29 -1.05 16.32
C LEU A 185 -6.23 0.16 16.16
N GLN A 186 -7.31 0.02 15.39
CA GLN A 186 -8.33 1.07 15.21
C GLN A 186 -9.31 1.17 16.40
N SER A 187 -9.23 0.26 17.36
CA SER A 187 -10.15 0.25 18.50
C SER A 187 -9.90 1.42 19.46
N ASP A 188 -10.99 1.97 20.00
CA ASP A 188 -11.02 3.17 20.85
C ASP A 188 -9.98 3.17 21.99
N ASP A 189 -9.32 4.31 22.20
CA ASP A 189 -8.15 4.50 23.09
C ASP A 189 -8.40 4.01 24.53
N HIS A 190 -9.66 4.06 24.98
CA HIS A 190 -10.08 3.60 26.30
C HIS A 190 -9.92 2.09 26.54
N LYS A 191 -9.69 1.29 25.49
CA LYS A 191 -9.55 -0.18 25.57
C LYS A 191 -8.14 -0.68 25.29
N VAL A 192 -7.20 0.20 24.96
CA VAL A 192 -5.84 -0.19 24.50
C VAL A 192 -5.17 -1.16 25.47
N GLU A 193 -5.19 -0.87 26.78
CA GLU A 193 -4.56 -1.75 27.79
C GLU A 193 -5.16 -3.16 27.81
N SER A 194 -6.47 -3.28 27.58
CA SER A 194 -7.17 -4.56 27.54
C SER A 194 -6.95 -5.34 26.24
N LEU A 195 -6.61 -4.63 25.15
CA LEU A 195 -6.35 -5.21 23.83
C LEU A 195 -4.89 -5.59 23.62
N LYS A 196 -3.95 -5.06 24.42
CA LYS A 196 -2.51 -5.39 24.34
C LYS A 196 -2.23 -6.90 24.22
N PRO A 197 -2.79 -7.80 25.06
CA PRO A 197 -2.54 -9.23 24.92
C PRO A 197 -3.04 -9.80 23.59
N GLN A 198 -4.16 -9.28 23.08
CA GLN A 198 -4.71 -9.71 21.79
C GLN A 198 -3.83 -9.25 20.63
N ILE A 199 -3.34 -8.01 20.69
CA ILE A 199 -2.41 -7.45 19.69
C ILE A 199 -1.12 -8.28 19.65
N VAL A 200 -0.55 -8.61 20.82
CA VAL A 200 0.66 -9.45 20.92
C VAL A 200 0.40 -10.83 20.32
N ASN A 201 -0.71 -11.48 20.65
CA ASN A 201 -1.04 -12.80 20.10
C ASN A 201 -1.20 -12.74 18.57
N VAL A 202 -1.87 -11.72 18.03
CA VAL A 202 -2.02 -11.58 16.58
C VAL A 202 -0.69 -11.30 15.89
N LEU A 203 0.21 -10.51 16.50
CA LEU A 203 1.56 -10.32 15.97
C LEU A 203 2.37 -11.62 15.95
N GLN A 204 2.27 -12.44 16.99
CA GLN A 204 2.90 -13.76 17.04
C GLN A 204 2.33 -14.68 15.94
N ASP A 205 1.00 -14.73 15.79
CA ASP A 205 0.35 -15.48 14.70
C ASP A 205 0.83 -15.01 13.32
N ILE A 206 0.97 -13.70 13.10
CA ILE A 206 1.46 -13.13 11.84
C ILE A 206 2.87 -13.63 11.55
N VAL A 207 3.78 -13.53 12.53
CA VAL A 207 5.17 -13.99 12.36
C VAL A 207 5.21 -15.50 12.11
N GLU A 208 4.42 -16.28 12.83
CA GLU A 208 4.34 -17.73 12.65
C GLU A 208 3.87 -18.10 11.24
N ILE A 209 2.79 -17.49 10.75
CA ILE A 209 2.28 -17.71 9.39
C ILE A 209 3.34 -17.34 8.34
N VAL A 210 4.02 -16.20 8.51
CA VAL A 210 5.07 -15.80 7.57
C VAL A 210 6.16 -16.86 7.49
N ILE A 211 6.61 -17.37 8.64
CA ILE A 211 7.72 -18.33 8.70
C ILE A 211 7.28 -19.71 8.19
N GLN A 212 6.14 -20.24 8.65
CA GLN A 212 5.73 -21.62 8.38
C GLN A 212 4.99 -21.77 7.03
N ASP A 213 4.07 -20.85 6.76
CA ASP A 213 3.09 -20.98 5.67
C ASP A 213 3.43 -20.14 4.44
N VAL A 214 4.19 -19.06 4.61
CA VAL A 214 4.57 -18.18 3.49
C VAL A 214 6.01 -18.40 3.05
N MET A 215 7.00 -18.49 3.94
CA MET A 215 8.40 -18.73 3.54
C MET A 215 8.63 -20.20 3.18
N VAL A 216 9.38 -20.45 2.10
CA VAL A 216 9.78 -21.82 1.72
C VAL A 216 10.89 -22.34 2.64
N ASP A 217 11.88 -21.50 2.94
CA ASP A 217 12.96 -21.79 3.89
C ASP A 217 12.77 -21.01 5.20
N GLY A 218 11.65 -21.25 5.89
CA GLY A 218 11.25 -20.58 7.13
C GLY A 218 12.05 -20.99 8.36
N HIS A 219 13.37 -20.87 8.33
CA HIS A 219 14.23 -21.12 9.49
C HIS A 219 14.79 -19.78 9.97
N LEU A 220 14.57 -19.47 11.25
CA LEU A 220 15.18 -18.37 11.98
C LEU A 220 16.61 -18.73 12.41
#